data_AF-A0AAI9DC19-F1
#
_entry.id   AF-A0AAI9DC19-F1
#
_cell.length_a   1.000
_cell.length_b   1.000
_cell.length_c   1.000
_cell.angle_alpha   90.00
_cell.angle_beta   90.00
_cell.angle_gamma   90.00
#
_symmetry.space_group_name_H-M   'P 1'
#
loop_
_entity.id
_entity.type
_entity.pdbx_description
1 polymer ?
#
loop_
_entity_poly.entity_id
_entity_poly.type
_entity_poly.pdbx_seq_one_letter_code
_entity_poly.pdbx_strand_id
1 'polypeptide(L)'
;MLNINYFKADSSTFIIKSVNGKVIKQGKGLSFWYNSATTSIAALPLNALEAPFIFNLQTADFQSLRIQGQISFQISAPEKTAEVLNYSLTKDGKSYASEDPLKLSDRVVRSAQTLIQAQIQSSSMRNALLMSQALVAKVTEQLAIHSALQTLGIDILDVSISAITPSPETLKALEAEARESILKEADDAIYARRKFSVEQERMIKEAELETDLSVQNKQQQIEEARLENERTLLREQAEIEQERLTAQVNAEAKRHELVTLSVENQKTQSDADAYAIEAKMKAYRELPVENLKAMALAKMSPEQLMAMAFESLSQNAGKIGELNISPDLFSQMFKKGAKA
;
A
#
# COMPACT_ATOMS: atom_id res chain seq x y z
N MET A 1 40.31 49.94 -85.00
CA MET A 1 39.13 50.10 -84.13
C MET A 1 39.61 50.55 -82.76
N LEU A 2 38.99 51.57 -82.17
CA LEU A 2 39.35 52.03 -80.82
C LEU A 2 38.85 50.98 -79.81
N ASN A 3 39.76 50.30 -79.11
CA ASN A 3 39.47 49.29 -78.09
C ASN A 3 38.96 49.93 -76.77
N ILE A 4 38.03 50.88 -76.87
CA ILE A 4 37.49 51.62 -75.74
C ILE A 4 36.16 50.97 -75.32
N ASN A 5 36.17 50.33 -74.17
CA ASN A 5 35.01 49.68 -73.56
C ASN A 5 34.56 50.46 -72.32
N TYR A 6 33.28 50.34 -71.97
CA TYR A 6 32.73 50.90 -70.74
C TYR A 6 32.62 49.80 -69.68
N PHE A 7 33.13 50.07 -68.48
CA PHE A 7 33.00 49.20 -67.33
C PHE A 7 32.16 49.89 -66.25
N LYS A 8 31.22 49.14 -65.66
CA LYS A 8 30.39 49.58 -64.53
C LYS A 8 30.32 48.45 -63.51
N ALA A 9 30.87 48.68 -62.33
CA ALA A 9 30.77 47.76 -61.22
C ALA A 9 29.46 47.93 -60.45
N ASP A 10 29.03 46.85 -59.79
CA ASP A 10 28.01 46.95 -58.76
C ASP A 10 28.59 47.58 -57.48
N SER A 11 27.72 48.17 -56.68
CA SER A 11 27.98 48.72 -55.34
C SER A 11 28.66 47.72 -54.39
N SER A 12 28.41 46.43 -54.59
CA SER A 12 28.97 45.30 -53.85
C SER A 12 30.37 44.86 -54.31
N THR A 13 30.94 45.50 -55.34
CA THR A 13 32.23 45.11 -55.91
C THR A 13 33.28 46.20 -55.70
N PHE A 14 34.44 45.82 -55.16
CA PHE A 14 35.61 46.69 -55.08
C PHE A 14 36.45 46.55 -56.35
N ILE A 15 36.80 47.68 -56.95
CA ILE A 15 37.55 47.70 -58.21
C ILE A 15 38.92 48.30 -57.98
N ILE A 16 39.95 47.67 -58.55
CA ILE A 16 41.29 48.23 -58.68
C ILE A 16 41.59 48.37 -60.18
N LYS A 17 41.70 49.61 -60.64
CA LYS A 17 42.07 49.95 -62.01
C LYS A 17 43.57 50.22 -62.08
N SER A 18 44.27 49.40 -62.86
CA SER A 18 45.69 49.56 -63.14
C SER A 18 45.92 49.83 -64.63
N VAL A 19 46.82 50.76 -64.95
CA VAL A 19 47.22 51.05 -66.34
C VAL A 19 48.73 51.00 -66.41
N ASN A 20 49.26 50.24 -67.37
CA ASN A 20 50.71 50.03 -67.52
C ASN A 20 51.40 49.60 -66.21
N GLY A 21 50.74 48.74 -65.42
CA GLY A 21 51.28 48.21 -64.16
C GLY A 21 51.20 49.14 -62.94
N LYS A 22 50.64 50.35 -63.06
CA LYS A 22 50.41 51.26 -61.91
C LYS A 22 48.94 51.38 -61.57
N VAL A 23 48.61 51.33 -60.28
CA VAL A 23 47.25 51.56 -59.78
C VAL A 23 46.90 53.04 -59.96
N ILE A 24 45.81 53.32 -60.67
CA ILE A 24 45.33 54.69 -60.93
C ILE A 24 44.10 55.02 -60.08
N LYS A 25 43.19 54.05 -59.91
CA LYS A 25 41.93 54.30 -59.20
C LYS A 25 41.46 53.02 -58.50
N GLN A 26 41.04 53.15 -57.24
CA GLN A 26 40.43 52.05 -56.48
C GLN A 26 39.20 52.52 -55.72
N GLY A 27 38.22 51.65 -55.52
CA GLY A 27 36.98 51.98 -54.79
C GLY A 27 35.79 51.06 -55.10
N LYS A 28 34.70 51.25 -54.36
CA LYS A 28 33.44 50.50 -54.51
C LYS A 28 32.57 51.11 -55.61
N GLY A 29 31.89 50.27 -56.41
CA GLY A 29 30.86 50.72 -57.37
C GLY A 29 31.36 51.69 -58.45
N LEU A 30 32.63 51.56 -58.85
CA LEU A 30 33.23 52.45 -59.84
C LEU A 30 32.68 52.20 -61.25
N SER A 31 32.49 53.29 -61.99
CA SER A 31 32.25 53.27 -63.43
C SER A 31 33.30 54.10 -64.17
N PHE A 32 33.76 53.59 -65.31
CA PHE A 32 34.74 54.28 -66.15
C PHE A 32 34.86 53.67 -67.55
N TRP A 33 35.37 54.47 -68.48
CA TRP A 33 35.87 53.99 -69.77
C TRP A 33 37.29 53.45 -69.62
N TYR A 34 37.60 52.37 -70.33
CA TYR A 34 38.93 51.75 -70.32
C TYR A 34 39.35 51.26 -71.70
N ASN A 35 40.67 51.25 -71.94
CA ASN A 35 41.25 50.64 -73.12
C ASN A 35 41.66 49.20 -72.78
N SER A 36 41.07 48.21 -73.45
CA SER A 36 41.29 46.78 -73.18
C SER A 36 42.73 46.32 -73.47
N ALA A 37 43.53 47.10 -74.20
CA ALA A 37 44.93 46.79 -74.48
C ALA A 37 45.91 47.23 -73.38
N THR A 38 45.59 48.28 -72.61
CA THR A 38 46.52 48.92 -71.66
C THR A 38 46.02 48.91 -70.22
N THR A 39 44.73 48.60 -70.01
CA THR A 39 44.07 48.64 -68.69
C THR A 39 43.86 47.23 -68.18
N SER A 40 44.24 47.01 -66.92
CA SER A 40 43.88 45.83 -66.13
C SER A 40 42.88 46.25 -65.05
N ILE A 41 41.83 45.46 -64.90
CA ILE A 41 40.77 45.70 -63.91
C ILE A 41 40.76 44.50 -62.99
N ALA A 42 41.02 44.68 -61.71
CA ALA A 42 40.74 43.66 -60.70
C ALA A 42 39.41 43.96 -60.01
N ALA A 43 38.55 42.95 -59.91
CA ALA A 43 37.22 43.08 -59.30
C ALA A 43 37.10 42.12 -58.13
N LEU A 44 36.89 42.64 -56.93
CA LEU A 44 36.77 41.84 -55.71
C LEU A 44 35.34 41.91 -55.18
N PRO A 45 34.68 40.78 -54.96
CA PRO A 45 33.37 40.74 -54.33
C PRO A 45 33.49 41.16 -52.85
N LEU A 46 32.66 42.10 -52.41
CA LEU A 46 32.53 42.48 -51.00
C LEU A 46 31.31 41.86 -50.34
N ASN A 47 30.48 41.14 -51.09
CA ASN A 47 29.38 40.37 -50.54
C ASN A 47 29.91 39.21 -49.69
N ALA A 48 29.07 38.76 -48.76
CA ALA A 48 29.31 37.51 -48.06
C ALA A 48 29.37 36.36 -49.09
N LEU A 49 30.39 35.53 -48.95
CA LEU A 49 30.61 34.30 -49.69
C LEU A 49 30.39 33.13 -48.74
N GLU A 50 29.83 32.05 -49.28
CA GLU A 50 29.62 30.81 -48.55
C GLU A 50 30.54 29.74 -49.11
N ALA A 51 31.33 29.12 -48.23
CA ALA A 51 32.14 27.97 -48.56
C ALA A 51 31.58 26.72 -47.86
N PRO A 52 30.81 25.89 -48.57
CA PRO A 52 30.36 24.62 -48.04
C PRO A 52 31.54 23.65 -47.94
N PHE A 53 31.51 22.78 -46.93
CA PHE A 53 32.55 21.78 -46.71
C PHE A 53 31.97 20.44 -46.25
N ILE A 54 32.67 19.37 -46.65
CA ILE A 54 32.43 18.02 -46.19
C ILE A 54 33.78 17.41 -45.84
N PHE A 55 33.99 17.10 -44.57
CA PHE A 55 35.22 16.49 -44.09
C PHE A 55 34.94 15.06 -43.63
N ASN A 56 35.76 14.12 -44.11
CA ASN A 56 35.84 12.79 -43.53
C ASN A 56 37.07 12.77 -42.62
N LEU A 57 36.81 12.70 -41.31
CA LEU A 57 37.82 12.75 -40.26
C LEU A 57 37.78 11.46 -39.46
N GLN A 58 38.77 11.29 -38.60
CA GLN A 58 38.86 10.14 -37.70
C GLN A 58 38.98 10.65 -36.26
N THR A 59 38.23 10.02 -35.36
CA THR A 59 38.21 10.33 -33.93
C THR A 59 39.36 9.64 -33.19
N ALA A 60 39.53 9.94 -31.90
CA ALA A 60 40.58 9.34 -31.06
C ALA A 60 40.49 7.80 -30.96
N ASP A 61 39.27 7.25 -31.09
CA ASP A 61 38.95 5.82 -31.09
C ASP A 61 38.98 5.19 -32.50
N PHE A 62 39.66 5.83 -33.45
CA PHE A 62 39.85 5.37 -34.82
C PHE A 62 38.55 5.19 -35.62
N GLN A 63 37.45 5.79 -35.19
CA GLN A 63 36.17 5.75 -35.90
C GLN A 63 36.11 6.83 -36.98
N SER A 64 35.55 6.48 -38.13
CA SER A 64 35.36 7.43 -39.23
C SER A 64 34.12 8.29 -38.99
N LEU A 65 34.28 9.61 -39.12
CA LEU A 65 33.26 10.62 -38.90
C LEU A 65 33.18 11.56 -40.10
N ARG A 66 31.97 11.80 -40.59
CA ARG A 66 31.69 12.78 -41.63
C ARG A 66 31.08 14.04 -41.01
N ILE A 67 31.73 15.16 -41.22
CA ILE A 67 31.27 16.49 -40.78
C ILE A 67 30.91 17.31 -42.01
N GLN A 68 29.70 17.84 -42.02
CA GLN A 68 29.17 18.68 -43.09
C GLN A 68 28.78 20.04 -42.52
N GLY A 69 29.12 21.10 -43.24
CA GLY A 69 28.82 22.46 -42.81
C GLY A 69 29.16 23.49 -43.87
N GLN A 70 29.11 24.75 -43.48
CA GLN A 70 29.45 25.89 -44.33
C GLN A 70 30.08 27.01 -43.51
N ILE A 71 30.95 27.77 -44.16
CA ILE A 71 31.61 28.94 -43.60
C ILE A 71 31.18 30.15 -44.41
N SER A 72 30.60 31.13 -43.73
CA SER A 72 30.26 32.42 -44.31
C SER A 72 31.37 33.41 -44.00
N PHE A 73 31.97 34.00 -45.03
CA PHE A 73 33.07 34.95 -44.89
C PHE A 73 32.92 36.10 -45.89
N GLN A 74 33.61 37.21 -45.61
CA GLN A 74 33.63 38.37 -46.49
C GLN A 74 35.05 38.90 -46.65
N ILE A 75 35.29 39.63 -47.74
CA ILE A 75 36.55 40.33 -47.95
C ILE A 75 36.42 41.73 -47.33
N SER A 76 37.07 41.95 -46.18
CA SER A 76 37.04 43.24 -45.47
C SER A 76 38.13 44.19 -45.98
N ALA A 77 39.30 43.67 -46.34
CA ALA A 77 40.44 44.43 -46.86
C ALA A 77 40.83 43.97 -48.27
N PRO A 78 40.12 44.43 -49.33
CA PRO A 78 40.29 43.93 -50.70
C PRO A 78 41.66 44.22 -51.30
N GLU A 79 42.35 45.26 -50.83
CA GLU A 79 43.71 45.59 -51.29
C GLU A 79 44.70 44.46 -50.95
N LYS A 80 44.65 43.94 -49.72
CA LYS A 80 45.50 42.82 -49.28
C LYS A 80 45.21 41.54 -50.05
N THR A 81 43.94 41.26 -50.32
CA THR A 81 43.55 40.07 -51.08
C THR A 81 44.06 40.14 -52.52
N ALA A 82 44.01 41.32 -53.14
CA ALA A 82 44.47 41.53 -54.52
C ALA A 82 46.00 41.45 -54.69
N GLU A 83 46.78 41.67 -53.61
CA GLU A 83 48.24 41.47 -53.63
C GLU A 83 48.63 39.99 -53.69
N VAL A 84 47.83 39.12 -53.08
CA VAL A 84 48.14 37.69 -52.96
C VAL A 84 47.44 36.85 -54.03
N LEU A 85 46.24 37.26 -54.48
CA LEU A 85 45.41 36.51 -55.41
C LEU A 85 45.06 37.34 -56.64
N ASN A 86 45.05 36.68 -57.80
CA ASN A 86 44.75 37.36 -59.05
C ASN A 86 43.24 37.48 -59.30
N TYR A 87 42.68 38.64 -58.94
CA TYR A 87 41.29 39.02 -59.21
C TYR A 87 41.12 39.80 -60.53
N SER A 88 42.10 39.74 -61.43
CA SER A 88 42.04 40.45 -62.72
C SER A 88 40.95 39.88 -63.62
N LEU A 89 40.19 40.75 -64.29
CA LEU A 89 39.22 40.38 -65.29
C LEU A 89 39.89 40.17 -66.66
N THR A 90 39.27 39.34 -67.50
CA THR A 90 39.65 39.19 -68.91
C THR A 90 39.40 40.51 -69.67
N LYS A 91 39.90 40.58 -70.91
CA LYS A 91 39.75 41.77 -71.78
C LYS A 91 38.30 42.20 -72.00
N ASP A 92 37.35 41.28 -71.80
CA ASP A 92 35.92 41.50 -71.93
C ASP A 92 35.30 42.19 -70.70
N GLY A 93 36.05 42.28 -69.59
CA GLY A 93 35.62 42.92 -68.35
C GLY A 93 34.47 42.20 -67.63
N LYS A 94 34.28 40.89 -67.90
CA LYS A 94 33.18 40.09 -67.34
C LYS A 94 33.65 38.87 -66.54
N SER A 95 34.60 38.10 -67.08
CA SER A 95 35.10 36.88 -66.44
C SER A 95 36.43 37.14 -65.76
N TYR A 96 36.75 36.36 -64.73
CA TYR A 96 38.09 36.37 -64.13
C TYR A 96 39.11 35.74 -65.09
N ALA A 97 40.32 36.30 -65.12
CA ALA A 97 41.45 35.79 -65.87
C ALA A 97 42.16 34.62 -65.17
N SER A 98 41.90 34.41 -63.88
CA SER A 98 42.45 33.34 -63.05
C SER A 98 41.33 32.63 -62.28
N GLU A 99 41.60 31.40 -61.85
CA GLU A 99 40.75 30.61 -60.94
C GLU A 99 41.05 30.91 -59.46
N ASP A 100 42.01 31.80 -59.17
CA ASP A 100 42.36 32.18 -57.79
C ASP A 100 41.20 32.66 -56.92
N PRO A 101 40.16 33.35 -57.45
CA PRO A 101 38.95 33.66 -56.68
C PRO A 101 38.24 32.42 -56.11
N LEU A 102 38.27 31.28 -56.82
CA LEU A 102 37.69 30.02 -56.33
C LEU A 102 38.58 29.39 -55.25
N LYS A 103 39.90 29.53 -55.39
CA LYS A 103 40.88 29.01 -54.41
C LYS A 103 40.81 29.72 -53.06
N LEU A 104 40.23 30.92 -52.99
CA LEU A 104 40.03 31.63 -51.71
C LEU A 104 39.12 30.80 -50.79
N SER A 105 37.98 30.34 -51.31
CA SER A 105 37.04 29.49 -50.57
C SER A 105 37.72 28.21 -50.09
N ASP A 106 38.51 27.56 -50.95
CA ASP A 106 39.27 26.36 -50.59
C ASP A 106 40.28 26.62 -49.46
N ARG A 107 40.94 27.79 -49.44
CA ARG A 107 41.90 28.14 -48.38
C ARG A 107 41.21 28.35 -47.03
N VAL A 108 40.05 29.00 -47.02
CA VAL A 108 39.23 29.17 -45.81
C VAL A 108 38.80 27.80 -45.29
N VAL A 109 38.29 26.94 -46.18
CA VAL A 109 37.88 25.57 -45.87
C VAL A 109 39.04 24.74 -45.31
N ARG A 110 40.24 24.81 -45.92
CA ARG A 110 41.43 24.10 -45.43
C ARG A 110 41.87 24.57 -44.04
N SER A 111 41.79 25.88 -43.77
CA SER A 111 42.14 26.43 -42.45
C SER A 111 41.18 25.90 -41.39
N ALA A 112 39.88 25.90 -41.69
CA ALA A 112 38.87 25.32 -40.81
C ALA A 112 39.04 23.81 -40.64
N GLN A 113 39.38 23.09 -41.71
CA GLN A 113 39.64 21.66 -41.68
C GLN A 113 40.73 21.31 -40.67
N THR A 114 41.84 22.04 -40.66
CA THR A 114 42.94 21.80 -39.71
C THR A 114 42.51 21.98 -38.25
N LEU A 115 41.74 23.04 -37.96
CA LEU A 115 41.23 23.31 -36.61
C LEU A 115 40.22 22.25 -36.15
N ILE A 116 39.25 21.93 -37.02
CA ILE A 116 38.25 20.90 -36.76
C ILE A 116 38.92 19.54 -36.56
N GLN A 117 39.88 19.19 -37.42
CA GLN A 117 40.62 17.93 -37.33
C GLN A 117 41.35 17.80 -36.00
N ALA A 118 42.04 18.83 -35.53
CA ALA A 118 42.73 18.80 -34.24
C ALA A 118 41.77 18.52 -33.07
N GLN A 119 40.59 19.13 -33.08
CA GLN A 119 39.58 18.94 -32.03
C GLN A 119 38.89 17.58 -32.09
N ILE A 120 38.67 17.03 -33.30
CA ILE A 120 38.02 15.72 -33.49
C ILE A 120 38.98 14.58 -33.17
N GLN A 121 40.25 14.69 -33.56
CA GLN A 121 41.27 13.67 -33.27
C GLN A 121 41.57 13.53 -31.77
N SER A 122 41.33 14.57 -30.97
CA SER A 122 41.47 14.52 -29.51
C SER A 122 40.22 14.01 -28.78
N SER A 123 39.15 13.67 -29.51
CA SER A 123 37.83 13.39 -28.92
C SER A 123 37.34 11.98 -29.28
N SER A 124 36.62 11.34 -28.36
CA SER A 124 35.95 10.05 -28.63
C SER A 124 34.71 10.25 -29.51
N MET A 125 34.28 9.20 -30.21
CA MET A 125 33.12 9.25 -31.11
C MET A 125 31.85 9.81 -30.45
N ARG A 126 31.48 9.31 -29.26
CA ARG A 126 30.27 9.78 -28.56
C ARG A 126 30.34 11.27 -28.23
N ASN A 127 31.49 11.74 -27.76
CA ASN A 127 31.69 13.15 -27.46
C ASN A 127 31.67 13.99 -28.74
N ALA A 128 32.24 13.49 -29.84
CA ALA A 128 32.26 14.19 -31.13
C ALA A 128 30.84 14.44 -31.68
N LEU A 129 29.91 13.51 -31.45
CA LEU A 129 28.50 13.66 -31.84
C LEU A 129 27.75 14.70 -31.00
N LEU A 130 28.14 14.88 -29.73
CA LEU A 130 27.48 15.80 -28.79
C LEU A 130 28.09 17.21 -28.78
N MET A 131 29.30 17.39 -29.32
CA MET A 131 30.04 18.65 -29.23
C MET A 131 29.84 19.63 -30.39
N SER A 132 28.83 19.44 -31.25
CA SER A 132 28.62 20.27 -32.46
C SER A 132 28.63 21.78 -32.15
N GLN A 133 27.87 22.22 -31.16
CA GLN A 133 27.77 23.62 -30.78
C GLN A 133 29.08 24.18 -30.19
N ALA A 134 29.76 23.39 -29.36
CA ALA A 134 31.02 23.77 -28.75
C ALA A 134 32.16 23.83 -29.79
N LEU A 135 32.13 22.92 -30.77
CA LEU A 135 33.05 22.90 -31.90
C LEU A 135 32.87 24.14 -32.77
N VAL A 136 31.63 24.51 -33.10
CA VAL A 136 31.34 25.75 -33.86
C VAL A 136 31.93 26.96 -33.14
N ALA A 137 31.60 27.16 -31.86
CA ALA A 137 32.07 28.33 -31.11
C ALA A 137 33.60 28.46 -31.11
N LYS A 138 34.30 27.34 -30.84
CA LYS A 138 35.77 27.30 -30.85
C LYS A 138 36.36 27.58 -32.24
N VAL A 139 35.78 26.98 -33.27
CA VAL A 139 36.28 27.14 -34.65
C VAL A 139 36.07 28.58 -35.12
N THR A 140 34.93 29.20 -34.83
CA THR A 140 34.68 30.62 -35.14
C THR A 140 35.69 31.52 -34.44
N GLU A 141 35.95 31.32 -33.15
CA GLU A 141 36.94 32.10 -32.39
C GLU A 141 38.36 31.92 -32.96
N GLN A 142 38.77 30.68 -33.23
CA GLN A 142 40.11 30.38 -33.74
C GLN A 142 40.32 30.85 -35.19
N LEU A 143 39.29 30.78 -36.04
CA LEU A 143 39.37 31.28 -37.41
C LEU A 143 39.45 32.81 -37.46
N ALA A 144 38.76 33.52 -36.56
CA ALA A 144 38.82 34.98 -36.49
C ALA A 144 40.24 35.50 -36.16
N ILE A 145 41.01 34.77 -35.36
CA ILE A 145 42.39 35.12 -35.00
C ILE A 145 43.45 34.48 -35.93
N HIS A 146 43.04 33.71 -36.94
CA HIS A 146 43.96 32.95 -37.77
C HIS A 146 44.80 33.88 -38.67
N SER A 147 46.10 33.94 -38.43
CA SER A 147 47.03 34.88 -39.09
C SER A 147 47.00 34.84 -40.61
N ALA A 148 46.86 33.64 -41.20
CA ALA A 148 46.77 33.48 -42.65
C ALA A 148 45.54 34.17 -43.27
N LEU A 149 44.40 34.17 -42.57
CA LEU A 149 43.16 34.80 -43.04
C LEU A 149 43.20 36.32 -42.85
N GLN A 150 43.76 36.77 -41.73
CA GLN A 150 43.96 38.20 -41.46
C GLN A 150 44.93 38.85 -42.45
N THR A 151 45.99 38.13 -42.85
CA THR A 151 46.94 38.59 -43.87
C THR A 151 46.25 38.78 -45.22
N LEU A 152 45.29 37.91 -45.56
CA LEU A 152 44.49 38.00 -46.78
C LEU A 152 43.36 39.05 -46.71
N GLY A 153 43.08 39.63 -45.54
CA GLY A 153 41.99 40.59 -45.38
C GLY A 153 40.60 39.96 -45.37
N ILE A 154 40.51 38.70 -44.92
CA ILE A 154 39.26 37.94 -44.83
C ILE A 154 38.68 38.10 -43.42
N ASP A 155 37.37 38.31 -43.35
CA ASP A 155 36.61 38.37 -42.11
C ASP A 155 35.58 37.23 -42.09
N ILE A 156 35.53 36.49 -40.98
CA ILE A 156 34.64 35.33 -40.83
C ILE A 156 33.36 35.81 -40.18
N LEU A 157 32.24 35.63 -40.86
CA LEU A 157 30.93 36.05 -40.39
C LEU A 157 30.28 34.99 -39.52
N ASP A 158 30.25 33.75 -40.01
CA ASP A 158 29.62 32.64 -39.33
C ASP A 158 30.22 31.30 -39.77
N VAL A 159 30.14 30.31 -38.88
CA VAL A 159 30.49 28.91 -39.15
C VAL A 159 29.32 28.07 -38.69
N SER A 160 28.74 27.28 -39.59
CA SER A 160 27.67 26.36 -39.24
C SER A 160 28.02 24.93 -39.60
N ILE A 161 27.65 24.00 -38.70
CA ILE A 161 27.79 22.56 -38.90
C ILE A 161 26.38 22.01 -39.07
N SER A 162 26.07 21.53 -40.26
CA SER A 162 24.75 20.99 -40.60
C SER A 162 24.57 19.55 -40.11
N ALA A 163 25.61 18.73 -40.22
CA ALA A 163 25.53 17.33 -39.83
C ALA A 163 26.88 16.77 -39.36
N ILE A 164 26.84 15.98 -38.29
CA ILE A 164 27.95 15.14 -37.84
C ILE A 164 27.44 13.70 -37.86
N THR A 165 27.91 12.91 -38.82
CA THR A 165 27.43 11.55 -39.07
C THR A 165 28.58 10.55 -39.01
N PRO A 166 28.48 9.49 -38.19
CA PRO A 166 29.49 8.43 -38.19
C PRO A 166 29.34 7.56 -39.45
N SER A 167 30.26 6.61 -39.64
CA SER A 167 30.14 5.61 -40.70
C SER A 167 28.80 4.83 -40.56
N PRO A 168 28.17 4.37 -41.66
CA PRO A 168 26.91 3.63 -41.58
C PRO A 168 26.98 2.36 -40.74
N GLU A 169 28.15 1.70 -40.70
CA GLU A 169 28.39 0.51 -39.88
C GLU A 169 28.46 0.87 -38.40
N THR A 170 29.22 1.92 -38.05
CA THR A 170 29.31 2.44 -36.68
C THR A 170 27.97 2.96 -36.19
N LEU A 171 27.19 3.63 -37.06
CA LEU A 171 25.84 4.11 -36.72
C LEU A 171 24.93 2.95 -36.32
N LYS A 172 24.88 1.89 -37.14
CA LYS A 172 24.10 0.68 -36.84
C LYS A 172 24.55 0.02 -35.54
N ALA A 173 25.86 -0.04 -35.28
CA ALA A 173 26.41 -0.60 -34.06
C ALA A 173 25.99 0.21 -32.82
N LEU A 174 26.07 1.55 -32.89
CA LEU A 174 25.63 2.45 -31.81
C LEU A 174 24.12 2.37 -31.58
N GLU A 175 23.32 2.28 -32.64
CA GLU A 175 21.87 2.09 -32.55
C GLU A 175 21.52 0.74 -31.90
N ALA A 176 22.23 -0.34 -32.25
CA ALA A 176 22.03 -1.64 -31.64
C ALA A 176 22.39 -1.65 -30.15
N GLU A 177 23.52 -1.05 -29.77
CA GLU A 177 23.93 -0.91 -28.36
C GLU A 177 22.91 -0.09 -27.56
N ALA A 178 22.47 1.05 -28.10
CA ALA A 178 21.46 1.88 -27.46
C ALA A 178 20.13 1.12 -27.31
N ARG A 179 19.71 0.40 -28.35
CA ARG A 179 18.49 -0.41 -28.31
C ARG A 179 18.57 -1.50 -27.24
N GLU A 180 19.69 -2.21 -27.17
CA GLU A 180 19.92 -3.25 -26.16
C GLU A 180 19.92 -2.66 -24.75
N SER A 181 20.52 -1.49 -24.54
CA SER A 181 20.51 -0.82 -23.24
C SER A 181 19.10 -0.46 -22.78
N ILE A 182 18.24 0.01 -23.70
CA ILE A 182 16.83 0.32 -23.43
C ILE A 182 16.04 -0.96 -23.11
N LEU A 183 16.29 -2.05 -23.86
CA LEU A 183 15.63 -3.34 -23.60
C LEU A 183 16.03 -3.89 -22.22
N LYS A 184 17.31 -3.82 -21.88
CA LYS A 184 17.81 -4.22 -20.56
C LYS A 184 17.17 -3.41 -19.43
N GLU A 185 17.05 -2.09 -19.60
CA GLU A 185 16.40 -1.22 -18.60
C GLU A 185 14.91 -1.59 -18.43
N ALA A 186 14.22 -1.93 -19.52
CA ALA A 186 12.84 -2.41 -19.46
C ALA A 186 12.72 -3.76 -18.74
N ASP A 187 13.62 -4.70 -19.02
CA ASP A 187 13.66 -6.01 -18.35
C ASP A 187 13.98 -5.87 -16.85
N ASP A 188 14.94 -5.00 -16.50
CA ASP A 188 15.27 -4.69 -15.11
C ASP A 188 14.07 -4.08 -14.37
N ALA A 189 13.30 -3.21 -15.03
CA ALA A 189 12.06 -2.65 -14.48
C ALA A 189 10.98 -3.72 -14.30
N ILE A 190 10.84 -4.68 -15.22
CA ILE A 190 9.92 -5.82 -15.09
C ILE A 190 10.35 -6.72 -13.94
N TYR A 191 11.65 -7.04 -13.85
CA TYR A 191 12.22 -7.83 -12.78
C TYR A 191 11.98 -7.19 -11.41
N ALA A 192 12.24 -5.88 -11.27
CA ALA A 192 12.01 -5.14 -10.05
C ALA A 192 10.54 -5.17 -9.61
N ARG A 193 9.60 -4.99 -10.55
CA ARG A 193 8.16 -5.11 -10.27
C ARG A 193 7.78 -6.51 -9.80
N ARG A 194 8.28 -7.56 -10.49
CA ARG A 194 7.98 -8.95 -10.14
C ARG A 194 8.55 -9.33 -8.78
N LYS A 195 9.79 -8.92 -8.50
CA LYS A 195 10.43 -9.12 -7.20
C LYS A 195 9.61 -8.47 -6.09
N PHE A 196 9.19 -7.22 -6.29
CA PHE A 196 8.34 -6.53 -5.32
C PHE A 196 7.02 -7.28 -5.06
N SER A 197 6.32 -7.74 -6.10
CA SER A 197 5.09 -8.52 -5.93
C SER A 197 5.31 -9.83 -5.15
N VAL A 198 6.40 -10.56 -5.42
CA VAL A 198 6.72 -11.81 -4.72
C VAL A 198 7.10 -11.56 -3.26
N GLU A 199 7.86 -10.51 -2.98
CA GLU A 199 8.20 -10.11 -1.60
C GLU A 199 6.94 -9.72 -0.81
N GLN A 200 6.01 -8.99 -1.44
CA GLN A 200 4.72 -8.68 -0.83
C GLN A 200 3.89 -9.95 -0.57
N GLU A 201 3.83 -10.88 -1.52
CA GLU A 201 3.12 -12.15 -1.32
C GLU A 201 3.73 -12.97 -0.19
N ARG A 202 5.07 -12.98 -0.06
CA ARG A 202 5.75 -13.63 1.07
C ARG A 202 5.38 -12.96 2.39
N MET A 203 5.42 -11.62 2.47
CA MET A 203 5.04 -10.90 3.69
C MET A 203 3.59 -11.13 4.08
N ILE A 204 2.68 -11.19 3.11
CA ILE A 204 1.26 -11.51 3.37
C ILE A 204 1.13 -12.91 3.95
N LYS A 205 1.77 -13.93 3.35
CA LYS A 205 1.75 -15.31 3.88
C LYS A 205 2.36 -15.42 5.27
N GLU A 206 3.46 -14.71 5.53
CA GLU A 206 4.09 -14.67 6.86
C GLU A 206 3.12 -14.05 7.90
N ALA A 207 2.45 -12.96 7.56
CA ALA A 207 1.45 -12.32 8.42
C ALA A 207 0.18 -13.18 8.62
N GLU A 208 -0.26 -13.90 7.59
CA GLU A 208 -1.36 -14.88 7.68
C GLU A 208 -1.01 -16.01 8.65
N LEU A 209 0.18 -16.60 8.55
CA LEU A 209 0.65 -17.65 9.46
C LEU A 209 0.79 -17.15 10.90
N GLU A 210 1.27 -15.92 11.10
CA GLU A 210 1.35 -15.31 12.44
C GLU A 210 -0.05 -15.10 13.04
N THR A 211 -1.00 -14.67 12.21
CA THR A 211 -2.41 -14.52 12.61
C THR A 211 -3.01 -15.87 13.00
N ASP A 212 -2.79 -16.92 12.22
CA ASP A 212 -3.25 -18.28 12.52
C ASP A 212 -2.68 -18.80 13.84
N LEU A 213 -1.38 -18.57 14.08
CA LEU A 213 -0.72 -18.95 15.33
C LEU A 213 -1.30 -18.19 16.53
N SER A 214 -1.60 -16.89 16.35
CA SER A 214 -2.26 -16.08 17.38
C SER A 214 -3.67 -16.60 17.70
N VAL A 215 -4.45 -16.97 16.68
CA VAL A 215 -5.79 -17.57 16.84
C VAL A 215 -5.70 -18.91 17.57
N GLN A 216 -4.77 -19.79 17.18
CA GLN A 216 -4.57 -21.07 17.86
C GLN A 216 -4.18 -20.90 19.33
N ASN A 217 -3.23 -20.00 19.62
CA ASN A 217 -2.84 -19.68 21.00
C ASN A 217 -4.04 -19.14 21.80
N LYS A 218 -4.87 -18.29 21.19
CA LYS A 218 -6.06 -17.77 21.86
C LYS A 218 -7.10 -18.87 22.12
N GLN A 219 -7.26 -19.80 21.18
CA GLN A 219 -8.14 -20.95 21.36
C GLN A 219 -7.65 -21.85 22.50
N GLN A 220 -6.35 -22.13 22.59
CA GLN A 220 -5.78 -22.86 23.72
C GLN A 220 -6.07 -22.16 25.05
N GLN A 221 -5.85 -20.84 25.14
CA GLN A 221 -6.18 -20.06 26.35
C GLN A 221 -7.67 -20.15 26.71
N ILE A 222 -8.57 -20.14 25.72
CA ILE A 222 -10.02 -20.27 25.94
C ILE A 222 -10.35 -21.67 26.47
N GLU A 223 -9.77 -22.72 25.92
CA GLU A 223 -10.00 -24.10 26.38
C GLU A 223 -9.42 -24.33 27.79
N GLU A 224 -8.24 -23.80 28.09
CA GLU A 224 -7.67 -23.83 29.45
C GLU A 224 -8.58 -23.13 30.45
N ALA A 225 -9.08 -21.93 30.11
CA ALA A 225 -10.02 -21.20 30.95
C ALA A 225 -11.37 -21.93 31.11
N ARG A 226 -11.86 -22.61 30.07
CA ARG A 226 -13.06 -23.46 30.14
C ARG A 226 -12.87 -24.64 31.09
N LEU A 227 -11.75 -25.35 30.98
CA LEU A 227 -11.42 -26.46 31.87
C LEU A 227 -11.24 -26.00 33.31
N GLU A 228 -10.61 -24.84 33.54
CA GLU A 228 -10.49 -24.28 34.88
C GLU A 228 -11.85 -23.92 35.47
N ASN A 229 -12.73 -23.29 34.68
CA ASN A 229 -14.11 -23.01 35.08
C ASN A 229 -14.92 -24.30 35.36
N GLU A 230 -14.73 -25.37 34.58
CA GLU A 230 -15.39 -26.64 34.84
C GLU A 230 -14.88 -27.28 36.15
N ARG A 231 -13.57 -27.20 36.40
CA ARG A 231 -12.97 -27.68 37.66
C ARG A 231 -13.44 -26.88 38.87
N THR A 232 -13.63 -25.56 38.76
CA THR A 232 -14.17 -24.75 39.85
C THR A 232 -15.63 -25.12 40.10
N LEU A 233 -16.47 -25.24 39.06
CA LEU A 233 -17.86 -25.68 39.21
C LEU A 233 -17.98 -27.06 39.88
N LEU A 234 -17.15 -28.03 39.48
CA LEU A 234 -17.14 -29.36 40.11
C LEU A 234 -16.70 -29.31 41.58
N ARG A 235 -15.73 -28.44 41.93
CA ARG A 235 -15.31 -28.22 43.32
C ARG A 235 -16.43 -27.61 44.15
N GLU A 236 -17.07 -26.55 43.66
CA GLU A 236 -18.21 -25.92 44.33
C GLU A 236 -19.37 -26.90 44.53
N GLN A 237 -19.67 -27.73 43.53
CA GLN A 237 -20.69 -28.78 43.66
C GLN A 237 -20.33 -29.80 44.74
N ALA A 238 -19.07 -30.24 44.81
CA ALA A 238 -18.60 -31.15 45.84
C ALA A 238 -18.67 -30.53 47.24
N GLU A 239 -18.32 -29.25 47.38
CA GLU A 239 -18.46 -28.48 48.63
C GLU A 239 -19.92 -28.36 49.06
N ILE A 240 -20.84 -28.02 48.15
CA ILE A 240 -22.28 -27.95 48.41
C ILE A 240 -22.83 -29.30 48.87
N GLU A 241 -22.45 -30.41 48.22
CA GLU A 241 -22.87 -31.75 48.64
C GLU A 241 -22.30 -32.12 50.01
N GLN A 242 -21.06 -31.75 50.31
CA GLN A 242 -20.47 -31.96 51.63
C GLN A 242 -21.22 -31.16 52.71
N GLU A 243 -21.50 -29.87 52.47
CA GLU A 243 -22.31 -29.04 53.37
C GLU A 243 -23.70 -29.64 53.59
N ARG A 244 -24.34 -30.10 52.51
CA ARG A 244 -25.66 -30.75 52.57
C ARG A 244 -25.64 -32.02 53.41
N LEU A 245 -24.62 -32.87 53.27
CA LEU A 245 -24.44 -34.07 54.09
C LEU A 245 -24.23 -33.72 55.56
N THR A 246 -23.39 -32.72 55.86
CA THR A 246 -23.19 -32.29 57.26
C THR A 246 -24.47 -31.73 57.88
N ALA A 247 -25.27 -30.97 57.12
CA ALA A 247 -26.56 -30.49 57.56
C ALA A 247 -27.54 -31.65 57.84
N GLN A 248 -27.57 -32.69 56.98
CA GLN A 248 -28.37 -33.89 57.20
C GLN A 248 -27.96 -34.67 58.44
N VAL A 249 -26.65 -34.89 58.64
CA VAL A 249 -26.13 -35.56 59.84
C VAL A 249 -26.51 -34.79 61.10
N ASN A 250 -26.37 -33.47 61.10
CA ASN A 250 -26.77 -32.62 62.21
C ASN A 250 -28.29 -32.66 62.47
N ALA A 251 -29.10 -32.68 61.41
CA ALA A 251 -30.55 -32.81 61.53
C ALA A 251 -30.95 -34.17 62.11
N GLU A 252 -30.31 -35.26 61.69
CA GLU A 252 -30.57 -36.60 62.21
C GLU A 252 -30.10 -36.75 63.67
N ALA A 253 -28.96 -36.14 64.04
CA ALA A 253 -28.50 -36.08 65.43
C ALA A 253 -29.50 -35.35 66.34
N LYS A 254 -30.02 -34.20 65.90
CA LYS A 254 -31.11 -33.49 66.61
C LYS A 254 -32.39 -34.31 66.67
N ARG A 255 -32.72 -35.05 65.61
CA ARG A 255 -33.89 -35.94 65.60
C ARG A 255 -33.73 -37.06 66.63
N HIS A 256 -32.55 -37.65 66.73
CA HIS A 256 -32.25 -38.66 67.75
C HIS A 256 -32.41 -38.08 69.16
N GLU A 257 -31.88 -36.88 69.43
CA GLU A 257 -32.04 -36.18 70.71
C GLU A 257 -33.51 -35.92 71.05
N LEU A 258 -34.30 -35.45 70.08
CA LEU A 258 -35.75 -35.24 70.24
C LEU A 258 -36.49 -36.55 70.55
N VAL A 259 -36.12 -37.66 69.90
CA VAL A 259 -36.70 -38.98 70.19
C VAL A 259 -36.35 -39.42 71.61
N THR A 260 -35.11 -39.23 72.06
CA THR A 260 -34.73 -39.57 73.44
C THR A 260 -35.51 -38.75 74.47
N LEU A 261 -35.68 -37.45 74.23
CA LEU A 261 -36.47 -36.56 75.09
C LEU A 261 -37.96 -36.97 75.09
N SER A 262 -38.49 -37.34 73.93
CA SER A 262 -39.87 -37.83 73.78
C SER A 262 -40.11 -39.09 74.61
N VAL A 263 -39.18 -40.07 74.56
CA VAL A 263 -39.26 -41.30 75.34
C VAL A 263 -39.23 -41.00 76.86
N GLU A 264 -38.38 -40.08 77.29
CA GLU A 264 -38.29 -39.68 78.71
C GLU A 264 -39.56 -38.97 79.19
N ASN A 265 -40.10 -38.06 78.38
CA ASN A 265 -41.37 -37.40 78.63
C ASN A 265 -42.52 -38.42 78.73
N GLN A 266 -42.58 -39.38 77.80
CA GLN A 266 -43.62 -40.40 77.76
C GLN A 266 -43.53 -41.35 78.96
N LYS A 267 -42.33 -41.68 79.41
CA LYS A 267 -42.12 -42.47 80.64
C LYS A 267 -42.63 -41.74 81.87
N THR A 268 -42.26 -40.47 82.01
CA THR A 268 -42.70 -39.61 83.13
C THR A 268 -44.23 -39.47 83.17
N GLN A 269 -44.85 -39.30 82.00
CA GLN A 269 -46.31 -39.23 81.88
C GLN A 269 -46.99 -40.56 82.22
N SER A 270 -46.42 -41.69 81.78
CA SER A 270 -46.94 -43.02 82.11
C SER A 270 -46.83 -43.34 83.61
N ASP A 271 -45.74 -42.93 84.26
CA ASP A 271 -45.57 -43.07 85.71
C ASP A 271 -46.61 -42.22 86.49
N ALA A 272 -46.91 -41.01 86.00
CA ALA A 272 -47.96 -40.15 86.56
C ALA A 272 -49.36 -40.77 86.40
N ASP A 273 -49.67 -41.33 85.23
CA ASP A 273 -50.92 -42.02 84.95
C ASP A 273 -51.09 -43.28 85.83
N ALA A 274 -50.02 -44.06 86.00
CA ALA A 274 -50.01 -45.23 86.88
C ALA A 274 -50.33 -44.85 88.33
N TYR A 275 -49.70 -43.77 88.84
CA TYR A 275 -49.98 -43.24 90.18
C TYR A 275 -51.43 -42.76 90.33
N ALA A 276 -51.96 -42.05 89.31
CA ALA A 276 -53.33 -41.58 89.31
C ALA A 276 -54.36 -42.72 89.30
N ILE A 277 -54.09 -43.80 88.55
CA ILE A 277 -54.94 -45.01 88.53
C ILE A 277 -54.87 -45.72 89.89
N GLU A 278 -53.68 -45.89 90.47
CA GLU A 278 -53.52 -46.55 91.77
C GLU A 278 -54.27 -45.80 92.90
N ALA A 279 -54.18 -44.48 92.92
CA ALA A 279 -54.91 -43.63 93.87
C ALA A 279 -56.43 -43.75 93.72
N LYS A 280 -56.94 -43.79 92.48
CA LYS A 280 -58.37 -44.00 92.20
C LYS A 280 -58.84 -45.39 92.63
N MET A 281 -58.02 -46.43 92.41
CA MET A 281 -58.36 -47.81 92.78
C MET A 281 -58.37 -48.05 94.30
N LYS A 282 -57.55 -47.32 95.07
CA LYS A 282 -57.62 -47.32 96.55
C LYS A 282 -58.95 -46.75 97.06
N ALA A 283 -59.47 -45.68 96.45
CA ALA A 283 -60.74 -45.08 96.85
C ALA A 283 -61.97 -46.00 96.59
N TYR A 284 -61.88 -46.93 95.64
CA TYR A 284 -62.97 -47.88 95.36
C TYR A 284 -63.04 -49.07 96.34
N ARG A 285 -62.04 -49.27 97.20
CA ARG A 285 -61.98 -50.43 98.13
C ARG A 285 -62.81 -50.26 99.40
N GLU A 286 -63.19 -49.03 99.77
CA GLU A 286 -63.87 -48.71 101.04
C GLU A 286 -65.40 -48.58 100.90
N LEU A 287 -65.96 -48.77 99.70
CA LEU A 287 -67.39 -48.63 99.45
C LEU A 287 -68.13 -49.98 99.56
N PRO A 288 -69.24 -50.06 100.32
CA PRO A 288 -70.09 -51.24 100.39
C PRO A 288 -70.62 -51.67 99.00
N VAL A 289 -70.68 -52.98 98.74
CA VAL A 289 -70.99 -53.59 97.43
C VAL A 289 -72.33 -53.12 96.84
N GLU A 290 -73.28 -52.70 97.67
CA GLU A 290 -74.57 -52.13 97.24
C GLU A 290 -74.44 -50.73 96.63
N ASN A 291 -73.48 -49.90 97.09
CA ASN A 291 -73.22 -48.56 96.55
C ASN A 291 -72.40 -48.63 95.25
N LEU A 292 -71.57 -49.65 95.07
CA LEU A 292 -70.88 -49.94 93.80
C LEU A 292 -71.87 -50.35 92.70
N LYS A 293 -72.91 -51.12 93.04
CA LYS A 293 -74.04 -51.38 92.12
C LYS A 293 -74.79 -50.08 91.80
N ALA A 294 -75.07 -49.23 92.79
CA ALA A 294 -75.76 -47.95 92.55
C ALA A 294 -74.95 -46.97 91.67
N MET A 295 -73.61 -46.92 91.80
CA MET A 295 -72.75 -46.08 90.95
C MET A 295 -72.54 -46.64 89.54
N ALA A 296 -72.48 -47.97 89.39
CA ALA A 296 -72.51 -48.60 88.07
C ALA A 296 -73.86 -48.34 87.37
N LEU A 297 -74.98 -48.49 88.09
CA LEU A 297 -76.33 -48.18 87.60
C LEU A 297 -76.50 -46.69 87.24
N ALA A 298 -75.83 -45.76 87.94
CA ALA A 298 -75.91 -44.33 87.66
C ALA A 298 -75.16 -43.87 86.39
N LYS A 299 -74.20 -44.68 85.88
CA LYS A 299 -73.43 -44.37 84.66
C LYS A 299 -73.80 -45.26 83.46
N MET A 300 -74.75 -46.17 83.61
CA MET A 300 -75.24 -47.02 82.52
C MET A 300 -76.20 -46.24 81.61
N SER A 301 -76.15 -46.52 80.31
CA SER A 301 -77.06 -45.91 79.35
C SER A 301 -78.50 -46.41 79.59
N PRO A 302 -79.55 -45.63 79.22
CA PRO A 302 -80.95 -46.02 79.41
C PRO A 302 -81.28 -47.42 78.86
N GLU A 303 -80.60 -47.85 77.80
CA GLU A 303 -80.75 -49.17 77.16
C GLU A 303 -80.22 -50.30 78.06
N GLN A 304 -79.11 -50.08 78.76
CA GLN A 304 -78.50 -51.05 79.66
C GLN A 304 -79.29 -51.21 80.98
N LEU A 305 -79.85 -50.12 81.49
CA LEU A 305 -80.77 -50.15 82.65
C LEU A 305 -82.06 -50.92 82.32
N MET A 306 -82.56 -50.78 81.09
CA MET A 306 -83.74 -51.49 80.59
C MET A 306 -83.52 -53.00 80.52
N ALA A 307 -82.36 -53.44 80.01
CA ALA A 307 -82.00 -54.86 79.92
C ALA A 307 -82.00 -55.52 81.32
N MET A 308 -81.45 -54.83 82.32
CA MET A 308 -81.45 -55.31 83.70
C MET A 308 -82.86 -55.31 84.33
N ALA A 309 -83.73 -54.35 83.98
CA ALA A 309 -85.12 -54.32 84.41
C ALA A 309 -85.93 -55.47 83.81
N PHE A 310 -85.74 -55.79 82.52
CA PHE A 310 -86.33 -56.98 81.88
C PHE A 310 -85.85 -58.28 82.50
N GLU A 311 -84.56 -58.38 82.85
CA GLU A 311 -84.02 -59.53 83.56
C GLU A 311 -84.68 -59.71 84.95
N SER A 312 -84.83 -58.62 85.70
CA SER A 312 -85.50 -58.65 87.02
C SER A 312 -87.01 -58.97 86.94
N LEU A 313 -87.68 -58.53 85.88
CA LEU A 313 -89.09 -58.86 85.58
C LEU A 313 -89.23 -60.34 85.17
N SER A 314 -88.25 -60.90 84.44
CA SER A 314 -88.21 -62.32 84.07
C SER A 314 -87.98 -63.22 85.29
N GLN A 315 -87.10 -62.82 86.21
CA GLN A 315 -86.79 -63.59 87.43
C GLN A 315 -87.98 -63.67 88.42
N ASN A 316 -88.95 -62.75 88.35
CA ASN A 316 -90.18 -62.75 89.16
C ASN A 316 -91.46 -63.12 88.38
N ALA A 317 -91.32 -63.65 87.15
CA ALA A 317 -92.43 -63.94 86.24
C ALA A 317 -93.47 -64.94 86.78
N GLY A 318 -93.15 -65.75 87.79
CA GLY A 318 -94.09 -66.67 88.44
C GLY A 318 -95.19 -66.01 89.29
N LYS A 319 -95.12 -64.70 89.55
CA LYS A 319 -96.13 -63.94 90.32
C LYS A 319 -97.01 -63.00 89.48
N ILE A 320 -96.78 -62.93 88.16
CA ILE A 320 -97.42 -61.96 87.27
C ILE A 320 -98.28 -62.74 86.27
N GLY A 321 -99.60 -62.70 86.43
CA GLY A 321 -100.55 -63.56 85.69
C GLY A 321 -100.67 -63.25 84.19
N GLU A 322 -100.64 -61.98 83.78
CA GLU A 322 -100.66 -61.56 82.37
C GLU A 322 -100.13 -60.12 82.29
N LEU A 323 -99.09 -59.88 81.46
CA LEU A 323 -98.54 -58.55 81.21
C LEU A 323 -98.70 -58.20 79.72
N ASN A 324 -99.67 -57.35 79.40
CA ASN A 324 -99.88 -56.86 78.04
C ASN A 324 -98.96 -55.65 77.77
N ILE A 325 -97.90 -55.87 77.00
CA ILE A 325 -97.02 -54.80 76.51
C ILE A 325 -97.56 -54.33 75.16
N SER A 326 -98.14 -53.13 75.12
CA SER A 326 -98.61 -52.52 73.87
C SER A 326 -97.43 -51.91 73.08
N PRO A 327 -97.45 -51.94 71.72
CA PRO A 327 -96.40 -51.36 70.89
C PRO A 327 -96.14 -49.87 71.16
N ASP A 328 -97.14 -49.15 71.67
CA ASP A 328 -97.08 -47.71 71.93
C ASP A 328 -96.30 -47.35 73.22
N LEU A 329 -96.29 -48.26 74.22
CA LEU A 329 -95.45 -48.11 75.42
C LEU A 329 -93.96 -48.30 75.10
N PHE A 330 -93.64 -49.24 74.20
CA PHE A 330 -92.28 -49.46 73.71
C PHE A 330 -91.76 -48.27 72.89
N SER A 331 -92.62 -47.66 72.06
CA SER A 331 -92.25 -46.53 71.19
C SER A 331 -92.00 -45.23 71.97
N GLN A 332 -92.76 -44.97 73.05
CA GLN A 332 -92.56 -43.79 73.90
C GLN A 332 -91.30 -43.89 74.78
N MET A 333 -90.86 -45.09 75.14
CA MET A 333 -89.65 -45.29 75.95
C MET A 333 -88.34 -45.09 75.17
N PHE A 334 -88.28 -45.49 73.89
CA PHE A 334 -87.08 -45.28 73.05
C PHE A 334 -86.95 -43.83 72.51
N LYS A 335 -88.02 -43.03 72.54
CA LYS A 335 -87.99 -41.65 72.02
C LYS A 335 -87.24 -40.64 72.88
N LYS A 336 -86.87 -40.98 74.12
CA LYS A 336 -86.24 -40.03 75.08
C LYS A 336 -84.71 -40.05 75.11
N GLY A 337 -84.05 -40.93 74.35
CA GLY A 337 -82.58 -41.07 74.29
C GLY A 337 -81.87 -40.25 73.20
N ALA A 338 -82.60 -39.54 72.34
CA ALA A 338 -82.04 -38.82 71.18
C ALA A 338 -82.09 -37.28 71.32
N LYS A 339 -81.79 -36.76 72.52
CA LYS A 339 -81.48 -35.34 72.75
C LYS A 339 -80.35 -35.19 73.78
N ALA A 340 -79.12 -35.30 73.30
CA ALA A 340 -77.93 -34.56 73.71
C ALA A 340 -76.85 -34.79 72.65
#